data_AF-A0AAE9NQU1-F1
#
_entry.id   AF-A0AAE9NQU1-F1
#
_cell.length_a   1.000
_cell.length_b   1.000
_cell.length_c   1.000
_cell.angle_alpha   90.00
_cell.angle_beta   90.00
_cell.angle_gamma   90.00
#
_symmetry.space_group_name_H-M   'P 1'
#
loop_
_entity.id
_entity.type
_entity.pdbx_description
1 polymer ?
#
loop_
_entity_poly.entity_id
_entity_poly.type
_entity_poly.pdbx_seq_one_letter_code
_entity_poly.pdbx_strand_id
1 'polypeptide(L)'
;MFISDKKIAENLIEKSIVLIEQIKAELVVLKRSLPQEEYEKCRHVAGHLIYTLTGKVINDISIDHPDLKPDGFTVYVNKDADV
;
A
#
# COMPACT_ATOMS: atom_id res chain seq x y z
N MET A 1 10.98 22.96 14.37
CA MET A 1 9.91 22.05 14.79
C MET A 1 10.30 20.66 14.29
N PHE A 2 10.65 19.75 15.18
CA PHE A 2 10.98 18.37 14.81
C PHE A 2 9.67 17.59 14.73
N ILE A 3 9.40 16.96 13.58
CA ILE A 3 8.30 16.00 13.45
C ILE A 3 8.80 14.70 14.10
N SER A 4 8.00 14.08 14.95
CA SER A 4 8.36 12.79 15.56
C SER A 4 8.23 11.66 14.54
N ASP A 5 9.06 10.63 14.69
CA ASP A 5 9.04 9.44 13.82
C ASP A 5 7.63 8.84 13.72
N LYS A 6 6.90 8.79 14.85
CA LYS A 6 5.50 8.35 14.89
C LYS A 6 4.59 9.19 13.99
N LYS A 7 4.75 10.51 13.96
CA LYS A 7 3.93 11.39 13.11
C LYS A 7 4.29 11.24 11.64
N ILE A 8 5.55 10.92 11.33
CA ILE A 8 5.98 10.57 9.97
C ILE A 8 5.31 9.26 9.54
N ALA A 9 5.35 8.23 10.40
CA ALA A 9 4.74 6.92 10.15
C ALA A 9 3.23 7.02 9.89
N GLU A 10 2.49 7.76 10.74
CA GLU A 10 1.05 8.01 10.60
C GLU A 10 0.74 8.67 9.25
N ASN A 11 1.43 9.78 8.93
CA ASN A 11 1.26 10.47 7.65
C ASN A 11 1.57 9.57 6.45
N LEU A 12 2.55 8.66 6.58
CA LEU A 12 2.96 7.78 5.51
C LEU A 12 1.92 6.68 5.25
N ILE A 13 1.30 6.13 6.30
CA ILE A 13 0.15 5.22 6.18
C ILE A 13 -1.01 5.92 5.47
N GLU A 14 -1.40 7.10 5.94
CA GLU A 14 -2.52 7.86 5.37
C GLU A 14 -2.31 8.13 3.88
N LYS A 15 -1.13 8.62 3.50
CA LYS A 15 -0.78 8.90 2.10
C LYS A 15 -0.74 7.63 1.24
N SER A 16 -0.26 6.52 1.80
CA SER A 16 -0.22 5.24 1.09
C SER A 16 -1.64 4.73 0.80
N ILE A 17 -2.55 4.85 1.76
CA ILE A 17 -3.97 4.48 1.58
C ILE A 17 -4.60 5.34 0.48
N VAL A 18 -4.42 6.66 0.52
CA VAL A 18 -4.93 7.56 -0.53
C VAL A 18 -4.40 7.18 -1.91
N LEU A 19 -3.09 6.89 -2.02
CA LEU A 19 -2.49 6.50 -3.29
C LEU A 19 -3.03 5.17 -3.80
N ILE A 20 -3.23 4.18 -2.92
CA ILE A 20 -3.85 2.90 -3.28
C ILE A 20 -5.26 3.12 -3.87
N GLU A 21 -6.08 3.94 -3.21
CA GLU A 21 -7.44 4.22 -3.69
C GLU A 21 -7.44 4.98 -5.03
N GLN A 22 -6.50 5.91 -5.23
CA GLN A 22 -6.31 6.59 -6.51
C GLN A 22 -5.92 5.61 -7.63
N ILE A 23 -4.96 4.71 -7.38
CA ILE A 23 -4.56 3.68 -8.35
C ILE A 23 -5.75 2.78 -8.72
N LYS A 24 -6.53 2.34 -7.72
CA LYS A 24 -7.72 1.53 -7.96
C LYS A 24 -8.75 2.26 -8.83
N ALA A 25 -9.02 3.53 -8.53
CA ALA A 25 -9.94 4.35 -9.31
C ALA A 25 -9.49 4.49 -10.76
N GLU A 26 -8.21 4.78 -11.00
CA GLU A 26 -7.65 4.89 -12.34
C GLU A 26 -7.70 3.58 -13.12
N LEU A 27 -7.43 2.44 -12.47
CA LEU A 27 -7.58 1.13 -13.12
C LEU A 27 -9.02 0.87 -13.60
N VAL A 28 -10.03 1.30 -12.84
CA VAL A 28 -11.43 1.17 -13.25
C VAL A 28 -11.72 2.01 -14.49
N VAL A 29 -11.15 3.20 -14.59
CA VAL A 29 -11.28 4.07 -15.78
C VAL A 29 -10.57 3.43 -16.97
N LEU A 30 -9.32 3.00 -16.81
CA LEU A 30 -8.50 2.40 -17.87
C LEU A 30 -9.12 1.11 -18.44
N LYS A 31 -9.79 0.31 -17.61
CA LYS A 31 -10.53 -0.88 -18.06
C LYS A 31 -11.56 -0.58 -19.14
N ARG A 32 -12.13 0.63 -19.13
CA ARG A 32 -13.16 1.06 -20.09
C ARG A 32 -12.56 1.67 -21.37
N SER A 33 -11.31 2.12 -21.33
CA SER A 33 -10.66 2.84 -22.43
C SER A 33 -9.61 2.03 -23.18
N LEU A 34 -9.10 0.95 -22.59
CA LEU A 34 -8.04 0.12 -23.18
C LEU A 34 -8.56 -1.22 -23.72
N PRO A 35 -7.93 -1.78 -24.77
CA PRO A 35 -8.09 -3.18 -25.13
C PRO A 35 -7.70 -4.10 -23.96
N GLN A 36 -8.36 -5.26 -23.85
CA GLN A 36 -8.20 -6.17 -22.72
C GLN A 36 -6.74 -6.59 -22.47
N GLU A 37 -5.96 -6.86 -23.52
CA GLU A 37 -4.56 -7.26 -23.39
C GLU A 37 -3.69 -6.16 -22.76
N GLU A 38 -3.86 -4.92 -23.21
CA GLU A 38 -3.14 -3.75 -22.68
C GLU A 38 -3.59 -3.42 -21.25
N TYR A 39 -4.88 -3.57 -20.97
CA TYR A 39 -5.41 -3.41 -19.61
C TYR A 39 -4.78 -4.40 -18.62
N GLU A 40 -4.64 -5.69 -18.99
CA GLU A 40 -4.04 -6.68 -18.09
C GLU A 40 -2.55 -6.41 -17.83
N LYS A 41 -1.80 -5.91 -18.82
CA LYS A 41 -0.41 -5.46 -18.62
C LYS A 41 -0.35 -4.31 -17.62
N CYS A 42 -1.19 -3.27 -17.80
CA CYS A 42 -1.27 -2.14 -16.87
C CYS A 42 -1.70 -2.58 -15.46
N ARG A 43 -2.71 -3.44 -15.36
CA ARG A 43 -3.22 -3.98 -14.10
C ARG A 43 -2.14 -4.75 -13.34
N HIS A 44 -1.31 -5.53 -14.03
CA HIS A 44 -0.20 -6.26 -13.41
C HIS A 44 0.81 -5.30 -12.77
N VAL A 45 1.22 -4.26 -13.50
CA VAL A 45 2.15 -3.24 -12.98
C VAL A 45 1.56 -2.48 -11.80
N ALA A 46 0.31 -2.04 -11.90
CA ALA A 46 -0.38 -1.35 -10.81
C ALA A 46 -0.58 -2.25 -9.59
N GLY A 47 -0.80 -3.56 -9.80
CA GLY A 47 -0.86 -4.56 -8.75
C GLY A 47 0.43 -4.63 -7.93
N HIS A 48 1.61 -4.57 -8.58
CA HIS A 48 2.89 -4.51 -7.88
C HIS A 48 3.06 -3.24 -7.04
N LEU A 49 2.56 -2.11 -7.53
CA LEU A 49 2.60 -0.84 -6.79
C LEU A 49 1.71 -0.91 -5.54
N ILE A 50 0.48 -1.40 -5.67
CA ILE A 50 -0.43 -1.61 -4.54
C ILE A 50 0.18 -2.60 -3.53
N TYR A 51 0.75 -3.71 -4.02
CA TYR A 51 1.44 -4.68 -3.16
C TYR A 51 2.61 -4.04 -2.41
N THR A 52 3.39 -3.17 -3.06
CA THR A 52 4.51 -2.49 -2.40
C THR A 52 4.05 -1.56 -1.29
N LEU A 53 2.99 -0.78 -1.54
CA LEU A 53 2.42 0.14 -0.54
C LEU A 53 1.80 -0.62 0.64
N THR A 54 1.08 -1.69 0.36
CA THR A 54 0.43 -2.51 1.41
C THR A 54 1.43 -3.39 2.15
N GLY A 55 2.14 -4.25 1.44
CA GLY A 55 2.98 -5.31 1.97
C GLY A 55 4.36 -4.89 2.45
N LYS A 56 4.87 -3.72 2.04
CA LYS A 56 6.10 -3.15 2.60
C LYS A 56 5.79 -1.95 3.48
N VAL A 57 5.23 -0.88 2.90
CA VAL A 57 5.11 0.38 3.64
C VAL A 57 4.14 0.26 4.82
N ILE A 58 2.87 -0.08 4.58
CA ILE A 58 1.87 -0.16 5.64
C ILE A 58 2.18 -1.32 6.60
N ASN A 59 2.61 -2.47 6.07
CA ASN A 59 2.94 -3.64 6.87
C ASN A 59 4.11 -3.39 7.83
N ASP A 60 5.23 -2.87 7.34
CA ASP A 60 6.42 -2.65 8.17
C ASP A 60 6.15 -1.58 9.23
N ILE A 61 5.47 -0.49 8.87
CA ILE A 61 5.04 0.52 9.85
C ILE A 61 4.09 -0.09 10.89
N SER A 62 3.19 -1.01 10.48
CA SER A 62 2.27 -1.66 11.41
C SER A 62 2.97 -2.67 12.34
N ILE A 63 4.15 -3.18 11.96
CA ILE A 63 5.02 -3.99 12.83
C ILE A 63 5.71 -3.08 13.86
N ASP A 64 6.31 -1.98 13.40
CA ASP A 64 7.05 -1.05 14.25
C ASP A 64 6.15 -0.19 15.15
N HIS A 65 4.95 0.13 14.68
CA HIS A 65 3.93 0.94 15.35
C HIS A 65 2.56 0.25 15.31
N PRO A 66 2.32 -0.80 16.14
CA PRO A 66 1.08 -1.57 16.11
C PRO A 66 -0.20 -0.75 16.37
N ASP A 67 -0.09 0.38 17.07
CA ASP A 67 -1.19 1.30 17.33
C ASP A 67 -1.60 2.13 16.12
N LEU A 68 -0.75 2.21 15.08
CA LEU A 68 -1.05 2.88 13.81
C LEU A 68 -1.62 1.93 12.75
N LYS A 69 -1.74 0.63 13.06
CA LYS A 69 -2.24 -0.39 12.13
C LYS A 69 -3.66 -0.04 11.66
N PRO A 70 -3.92 0.02 10.34
CA PRO A 70 -5.27 0.30 9.86
C PRO A 70 -6.27 -0.79 10.29
N ASP A 71 -7.52 -0.36 10.52
CA ASP A 71 -8.60 -1.27 10.89
C ASP A 71 -8.84 -2.33 9.80
N GLY A 72 -8.97 -3.58 10.23
CA GLY A 72 -9.13 -4.73 9.32
C GLY A 72 -7.88 -5.09 8.50
N PHE A 73 -6.75 -4.40 8.66
CA PHE A 73 -5.50 -4.75 7.99
C PHE A 73 -4.81 -5.92 8.69
N THR A 74 -4.49 -6.96 7.89
CA THR A 74 -3.69 -8.11 8.32
C THR A 74 -2.22 -7.78 8.19
N VAL A 75 -1.48 -7.91 9.29
CA VAL A 75 -0.02 -7.76 9.31
C VAL A 75 0.62 -9.12 9.07
N TYR A 76 1.56 -9.14 8.14
CA TYR A 76 2.34 -10.32 7.78
C TYR A 76 3.74 -10.14 8.34
N VAL A 77 4.09 -10.95 9.33
CA VAL A 77 5.45 -11.07 9.87
C VAL A 77 6.14 -12.26 9.20
N ASN A 78 7.34 -12.03 8.68
CA ASN A 78 8.13 -13.08 8.06
C ASN A 78 8.72 -13.96 9.16
N LYS A 79 8.33 -15.24 9.23
CA LYS A 79 8.77 -16.17 10.28
C LYS A 79 10.28 -16.42 10.28
N ASP A 80 10.96 -16.12 9.18
CA ASP A 80 12.38 -16.38 8.98
C ASP A 80 13.28 -15.16 9.31
N ALA A 81 12.72 -14.04 9.77
CA ALA A 81 13.49 -12.85 10.16
C ALA A 81 14.05 -12.90 11.60
N ASP A 82 13.68 -13.93 12.37
CA ASP A 82 14.10 -14.17 13.77
C ASP A 82 15.29 -15.16 13.90
N VAL A 83 16.14 -15.30 12.86
CA VAL A 83 17.37 -16.15 12.91
C VAL A 83 18.64 -15.32 12.72
#